data_AF-A0A960K1P4-F1
#
_entry.id   AF-A0A960K1P4-F1
#
_cell.length_a   1.000
_cell.length_b   1.000
_cell.length_c   1.000
_cell.angle_alpha   90.00
_cell.angle_beta   90.00
_cell.angle_gamma   90.00
#
_symmetry.space_group_name_H-M   'P 1'
#
loop_
_entity.id
_entity.type
_entity.pdbx_description
1 polymer ?
#
loop_
_entity_poly.entity_id
_entity_poly.type
_entity_poly.pdbx_seq_one_letter_code
_entity_poly.pdbx_strand_id
1 'polypeptide(L)'
;MALLGLSAACAGTPGPDEGAPGRSPAPVRAERRAYDGAPPVIPHLDFGSACTECHGERGVEVAGVGFSPPSPHEATQGLSALSRCRQCHVEKQTDSTFQGNSFAGLRQDLRRGRRLYDQAPPVMPHPVFMRENCAACHSGPAAREEIRTPHP
;
A
#
# COMPACT_ATOMS: atom_id res chain seq x y z
N MET A 1 38.11 40.99 -16.66
CA MET A 1 38.30 39.59 -16.23
C MET A 1 36.93 39.05 -15.80
N ALA A 2 36.26 38.34 -16.69
CA ALA A 2 34.95 37.75 -16.46
C ALA A 2 35.11 36.35 -15.84
N LEU A 3 34.54 36.13 -14.65
CA LEU A 3 34.39 34.80 -14.06
C LEU A 3 33.04 34.24 -14.51
N LEU A 4 33.05 33.40 -15.54
CA LEU A 4 31.93 32.53 -15.87
C LEU A 4 31.88 31.40 -14.83
N GLY A 5 30.96 31.53 -13.87
CA GLY A 5 30.57 30.44 -12.98
C GLY A 5 29.65 29.48 -13.72
N LEU A 6 30.13 28.26 -13.99
CA LEU A 6 29.35 27.14 -14.51
C LEU A 6 28.33 26.71 -13.43
N SER A 7 27.11 27.24 -13.46
CA SER A 7 25.98 26.63 -12.75
C SER A 7 25.60 25.36 -13.51
N ALA A 8 26.16 24.22 -13.07
CA ALA A 8 25.63 22.92 -13.40
C ALA A 8 24.22 22.81 -12.81
N ALA A 9 23.21 23.10 -13.63
CA ALA A 9 21.84 22.78 -13.33
C ALA A 9 21.76 21.25 -13.16
N CYS A 10 21.52 20.79 -11.93
CA CYS A 10 21.02 19.45 -11.70
C CYS A 10 19.64 19.38 -12.37
N ALA A 11 19.61 19.02 -13.65
CA ALA A 11 18.41 18.55 -14.30
C ALA A 11 17.92 17.38 -13.46
N GLY A 12 16.78 17.56 -12.79
CA GLY A 12 16.18 16.54 -11.95
C GLY A 12 16.09 15.25 -12.75
N THR A 13 16.81 14.23 -12.29
CA THR A 13 16.57 12.88 -12.79
C THR A 13 15.10 12.60 -12.54
N PRO A 14 14.33 12.23 -13.58
CA PRO A 14 12.97 11.78 -13.35
C PRO A 14 13.00 10.67 -12.31
N GLY A 15 12.20 10.84 -11.26
CA GLY A 15 12.12 9.84 -10.20
C GLY A 15 11.69 8.49 -10.79
N PRO A 16 11.93 7.37 -10.10
CA PRO A 16 11.68 6.01 -10.59
C PRO A 16 10.22 5.69 -10.96
N ASP A 17 9.33 6.69 -10.93
CA ASP A 17 7.88 6.57 -11.09
C ASP A 17 7.33 7.30 -12.33
N GLU A 18 8.15 7.94 -13.17
CA GLU A 18 7.68 8.51 -14.43
C GLU A 18 7.37 7.38 -15.44
N GLY A 19 6.13 6.90 -15.42
CA GLY A 19 5.60 5.90 -16.36
C GLY A 19 4.96 4.66 -15.73
N ALA A 20 4.97 4.53 -14.39
CA ALA A 20 4.26 3.45 -13.72
C ALA A 20 2.73 3.71 -13.74
N PRO A 21 1.88 2.71 -14.04
CA PRO A 21 0.44 2.84 -13.94
C PRO A 21 0.06 3.38 -12.56
N GLY A 22 -0.83 4.38 -12.55
CA GLY A 22 -1.06 5.28 -11.42
C GLY A 22 -1.28 4.57 -10.10
N ARG A 23 -0.53 4.99 -9.07
CA ARG A 23 -0.61 4.45 -7.71
C ARG A 23 -2.06 4.51 -7.23
N SER A 24 -2.61 3.41 -6.72
CA SER A 24 -3.93 3.46 -6.08
C SER A 24 -3.90 4.42 -4.89
N PRO A 25 -4.59 5.57 -4.95
CA PRO A 25 -4.48 6.60 -3.92
C PRO A 25 -4.84 6.05 -2.54
N ALA A 26 -4.25 6.60 -1.48
CA ALA A 26 -4.58 6.20 -0.12
C ALA A 26 -6.09 6.22 0.19
N PRO A 27 -6.89 7.19 -0.31
CA PRO A 27 -8.35 7.17 -0.16
C PRO A 27 -9.02 5.93 -0.76
N VAL A 28 -8.68 5.56 -2.00
CA VAL A 28 -9.27 4.40 -2.71
C VAL A 28 -8.98 3.10 -1.96
N ARG A 29 -7.81 2.98 -1.32
CA ARG A 29 -7.48 1.80 -0.51
C ARG A 29 -8.17 1.80 0.85
N ALA A 30 -8.45 2.97 1.41
CA ALA A 30 -9.19 3.10 2.67
C ALA A 30 -10.64 2.65 2.51
N GLU A 31 -11.27 2.91 1.35
CA GLU A 31 -12.65 2.48 1.05
C GLU A 31 -12.85 0.96 1.11
N ARG A 32 -11.77 0.18 0.93
CA ARG A 32 -11.81 -1.29 0.96
C ARG A 32 -11.53 -1.87 2.34
N ARG A 33 -11.30 -1.05 3.37
CA ARG A 33 -10.89 -1.48 4.71
C ARG A 33 -11.78 -0.87 5.78
N ALA A 34 -12.09 -1.63 6.83
CA ALA A 34 -12.86 -1.12 7.97
C ALA A 34 -12.08 -0.08 8.79
N TYR A 35 -10.75 -0.23 8.87
CA TYR A 35 -9.83 0.68 9.53
C TYR A 35 -8.43 0.51 8.93
N ASP A 36 -7.49 1.40 9.24
CA ASP A 36 -6.15 1.28 8.66
C ASP A 36 -5.41 0.05 9.22
N GLY A 37 -4.89 -0.79 8.31
CA GLY A 37 -4.34 -2.11 8.62
C GLY A 37 -5.34 -3.27 8.60
N ALA A 38 -6.66 -3.02 8.59
CA ALA A 38 -7.65 -4.09 8.43
C ALA A 38 -7.47 -4.80 7.08
N PRO A 39 -7.61 -6.14 6.99
CA PRO A 39 -7.62 -6.84 5.70
C PRO A 39 -8.64 -6.21 4.75
N PRO A 40 -8.28 -5.89 3.51
CA PRO A 40 -9.21 -5.33 2.54
C PRO A 40 -10.22 -6.38 2.09
N VAL A 41 -11.46 -5.95 1.81
CA VAL A 41 -12.44 -6.78 1.10
C VAL A 41 -11.96 -7.08 -0.31
N ILE A 42 -12.35 -8.24 -0.86
CA ILE A 42 -12.07 -8.63 -2.24
C ILE A 42 -13.10 -7.89 -3.13
N PRO A 43 -12.65 -6.99 -4.04
CA PRO A 43 -13.53 -6.11 -4.82
C PRO A 43 -13.86 -6.68 -6.20
N HIS A 44 -13.56 -7.96 -6.45
CA HIS A 44 -13.77 -8.63 -7.73
C HIS A 44 -14.35 -10.02 -7.50
N LEU A 45 -14.89 -10.61 -8.56
CA LEU A 45 -15.39 -11.99 -8.55
C LEU A 45 -14.22 -12.98 -8.58
N ASP A 46 -14.52 -14.24 -8.23
CA ASP A 46 -13.57 -15.34 -8.37
C ASP A 46 -13.31 -15.64 -9.86
N PHE A 47 -12.05 -15.54 -10.30
CA PHE A 47 -11.64 -15.83 -11.67
C PHE A 47 -11.32 -17.32 -11.91
N GLY A 48 -11.47 -18.17 -10.89
CA GLY A 48 -11.11 -19.60 -10.98
C GLY A 48 -9.61 -19.85 -11.00
N SER A 49 -8.79 -18.85 -10.64
CA SER A 49 -7.33 -18.93 -10.53
C SER A 49 -6.88 -18.82 -9.07
N ALA A 50 -5.65 -19.28 -8.78
CA ALA A 50 -5.09 -19.09 -7.46
C ALA A 50 -4.82 -17.59 -7.20
N CYS A 51 -5.07 -17.12 -5.98
CA CYS A 51 -4.91 -15.71 -5.63
C CYS A 51 -3.50 -15.19 -5.96
N THR A 52 -2.48 -16.04 -5.78
CA THR A 52 -1.06 -15.74 -6.01
C THR A 52 -0.70 -15.49 -7.47
N GLU A 53 -1.53 -15.93 -8.43
CA GLU A 53 -1.30 -15.63 -9.86
C GLU A 53 -1.36 -14.12 -10.13
N CYS A 54 -2.21 -13.40 -9.39
CA CYS A 54 -2.33 -11.95 -9.49
C CYS A 54 -1.74 -11.20 -8.28
N HIS A 55 -1.77 -11.81 -7.10
CA HIS A 55 -1.32 -11.22 -5.83
C HIS A 55 0.05 -11.76 -5.36
N GLY A 56 0.88 -12.29 -6.26
CA GLY A 56 2.27 -12.67 -5.93
C GLY A 56 3.18 -11.47 -5.67
N GLU A 57 4.50 -11.70 -5.58
CA GLU A 57 5.51 -10.74 -5.11
C GLU A 57 5.43 -9.33 -5.70
N ARG A 58 5.05 -9.21 -6.99
CA ARG A 58 5.04 -7.94 -7.72
C ARG A 58 3.65 -7.34 -7.92
N GLY A 59 2.59 -8.15 -7.77
CA GLY A 59 1.27 -7.78 -8.26
C GLY A 59 1.21 -7.65 -9.79
N VAL A 60 0.01 -7.59 -10.35
CA VAL A 60 -0.20 -7.41 -11.80
C VAL A 60 -1.41 -6.53 -12.06
N GLU A 61 -1.46 -5.90 -13.23
CA GLU A 61 -2.67 -5.22 -13.70
C GLU A 61 -3.63 -6.21 -14.33
N VAL A 62 -4.89 -6.19 -13.88
CA VAL A 62 -5.96 -7.05 -14.41
C VAL A 62 -6.91 -6.16 -15.21
N ALA A 63 -7.03 -6.46 -16.51
CA ALA A 63 -7.88 -5.69 -17.42
C ALA A 63 -9.33 -5.61 -16.92
N GLY A 64 -9.87 -4.40 -16.87
CA GLY A 64 -11.24 -4.15 -16.38
C GLY A 64 -11.43 -4.19 -14.86
N VAL A 65 -10.39 -4.50 -14.08
CA VAL A 65 -10.44 -4.56 -12.60
C VAL A 65 -9.47 -3.57 -11.97
N GLY A 66 -8.26 -3.45 -12.52
CA GLY A 66 -7.19 -2.58 -12.04
C GLY A 66 -5.99 -3.35 -11.47
N PHE A 67 -5.14 -2.65 -10.73
CA PHE A 67 -3.91 -3.23 -10.18
C PHE A 67 -4.17 -4.13 -8.97
N SER A 68 -3.72 -5.38 -9.07
CA SER A 68 -3.69 -6.36 -7.99
C SER A 68 -2.46 -6.11 -7.11
N PRO A 69 -2.62 -5.72 -5.83
CA PRO A 69 -1.49 -5.49 -4.95
C PRO A 69 -0.74 -6.79 -4.62
N PRO A 70 0.59 -6.74 -4.46
CA PRO A 70 1.36 -7.89 -4.01
C PRO A 70 0.95 -8.31 -2.60
N SER A 71 0.99 -9.62 -2.34
CA SER A 71 0.67 -10.19 -1.04
C SER A 71 1.84 -10.00 -0.06
N PRO A 72 1.63 -9.36 1.10
CA PRO A 72 2.67 -9.27 2.13
C PRO A 72 3.03 -10.63 2.75
N HIS A 73 2.15 -11.62 2.61
CA HIS A 73 2.20 -12.92 3.29
C HIS A 73 2.22 -14.09 2.30
N GLU A 74 2.82 -13.91 1.12
CA GLU A 74 3.03 -14.99 0.15
C GLU A 74 3.82 -16.16 0.76
N ALA A 75 4.82 -15.83 1.60
CA ALA A 75 5.68 -16.80 2.28
C ALA A 75 5.01 -17.52 3.48
N THR A 76 3.75 -17.21 3.84
CA THR A 76 3.06 -17.89 4.95
C THR A 76 2.81 -19.35 4.61
N GLN A 77 3.47 -20.25 5.35
CA GLN A 77 3.43 -21.70 5.13
C GLN A 77 2.24 -22.38 5.85
N GLY A 78 1.93 -23.62 5.48
CA GLY A 78 1.01 -24.49 6.23
C GLY A 78 -0.47 -24.45 5.80
N LEU A 79 -0.85 -23.60 4.84
CA LEU A 79 -2.22 -23.49 4.33
C LEU A 79 -2.23 -23.46 2.79
N SER A 80 -3.32 -23.88 2.15
CA SER A 80 -3.48 -23.75 0.70
C SER A 80 -3.42 -22.27 0.27
N ALA A 81 -3.09 -22.00 -1.01
CA ALA A 81 -3.06 -20.63 -1.55
C ALA A 81 -4.40 -19.90 -1.42
N LEU A 82 -5.52 -20.64 -1.45
CA LEU A 82 -6.86 -20.09 -1.30
C LEU A 82 -7.23 -19.89 0.17
N SER A 83 -7.03 -20.94 0.99
CA SER A 83 -7.42 -20.94 2.40
C SER A 83 -6.66 -19.88 3.20
N ARG A 84 -5.39 -19.61 2.89
CA ARG A 84 -4.60 -18.57 3.58
C ARG A 84 -5.14 -17.15 3.36
N CYS A 85 -5.75 -16.88 2.21
CA CYS A 85 -6.26 -15.56 1.86
C CYS A 85 -7.67 -15.34 2.40
N ARG A 86 -8.57 -16.30 2.13
CA ARG A 86 -10.00 -16.19 2.46
C ARG A 86 -10.32 -16.28 3.96
N GLN A 87 -9.34 -16.56 4.80
CA GLN A 87 -9.47 -16.44 6.27
C GLN A 87 -9.65 -14.99 6.72
N CYS A 88 -8.98 -14.06 6.04
CA CYS A 88 -8.97 -12.64 6.41
C CYS A 88 -9.67 -11.77 5.38
N HIS A 89 -9.57 -12.14 4.10
CA HIS A 89 -10.15 -11.40 2.99
C HIS A 89 -11.49 -12.00 2.58
N VAL A 90 -12.54 -11.19 2.67
CA VAL A 90 -13.90 -11.59 2.32
C VAL A 90 -14.40 -10.81 1.10
N GLU A 91 -15.19 -11.47 0.27
CA GLU A 91 -15.80 -10.87 -0.92
C GLU A 91 -16.91 -9.89 -0.53
N LYS A 92 -16.92 -8.73 -1.20
CA LYS A 92 -18.02 -7.77 -1.05
C LYS A 92 -19.23 -8.25 -1.86
N GLN A 93 -20.31 -8.59 -1.16
CA GLN A 93 -21.54 -9.10 -1.80
C GLN A 93 -22.48 -7.99 -2.29
N THR A 94 -22.54 -6.85 -1.58
CA THR A 94 -23.41 -5.71 -1.94
C THR A 94 -22.74 -4.39 -1.57
N ASP A 95 -23.15 -3.29 -2.21
CA ASP A 95 -22.72 -1.93 -1.85
C ASP A 95 -23.52 -1.32 -0.71
N SER A 96 -24.67 -1.90 -0.35
CA SER A 96 -25.54 -1.44 0.72
C SER A 96 -25.16 -2.01 2.08
N THR A 97 -25.41 -1.24 3.14
CA THR A 97 -25.35 -1.76 4.51
C THR A 97 -26.65 -2.50 4.82
N PHE A 98 -26.54 -3.68 5.45
CA PHE A 98 -27.73 -4.40 5.96
C PHE A 98 -28.42 -3.61 7.07
N GLN A 99 -27.62 -3.03 7.96
CA GLN A 99 -28.06 -2.15 9.03
C GLN A 99 -26.98 -1.10 9.29
N GLY A 100 -27.39 0.10 9.71
CA GLY A 100 -26.47 1.15 10.14
C GLY A 100 -25.59 0.68 11.28
N ASN A 101 -24.31 1.05 11.24
CA ASN A 101 -23.31 0.72 12.26
C ASN A 101 -22.60 2.00 12.70
N SER A 102 -22.42 2.18 14.02
CA SER A 102 -21.70 3.31 14.62
C SER A 102 -20.20 3.06 14.80
N PHE A 103 -19.67 1.95 14.26
CA PHE A 103 -18.26 1.64 14.29
C PHE A 103 -17.44 2.73 13.59
N ALA A 104 -16.47 3.29 14.32
CA ALA A 104 -15.48 4.20 13.78
C ALA A 104 -14.11 3.51 13.82
N GLY A 105 -13.53 3.27 12.65
CA GLY A 105 -12.21 2.67 12.53
C GLY A 105 -11.11 3.54 13.13
N LEU A 106 -10.04 2.90 13.60
CA LEU A 106 -8.84 3.62 14.03
C LEU A 106 -8.17 4.28 12.82
N ARG A 107 -8.18 5.61 12.79
CA ARG A 107 -7.40 6.39 11.82
C ARG A 107 -5.95 6.45 12.28
N GLN A 108 -5.06 5.76 11.57
CA GLN A 108 -3.62 5.93 11.80
C GLN A 108 -3.15 7.17 11.03
N ASP A 109 -2.43 8.07 11.71
CA ASP A 109 -1.72 9.15 11.04
C ASP A 109 -0.36 8.64 10.54
N LEU A 110 -0.37 8.08 9.34
CA LEU A 110 0.84 7.53 8.69
C LEU A 110 1.87 8.60 8.33
N ARG A 111 1.58 9.90 8.52
CA ARG A 111 2.42 11.00 8.07
C ARG A 111 3.37 11.52 9.16
N ARG A 112 3.18 11.13 10.43
CA ARG A 112 4.06 11.58 11.53
C ARG A 112 4.26 10.52 12.62
N GLY A 113 5.48 9.98 12.68
CA GLY A 113 5.93 9.16 13.79
C GLY A 113 6.18 10.00 15.04
N ARG A 114 5.81 9.48 16.22
CA ARG A 114 6.22 10.06 17.51
C ARG A 114 7.75 10.09 17.60
N ARG A 115 8.30 11.12 18.23
CA ARG A 115 9.74 11.25 18.51
C ARG A 115 9.94 11.34 20.01
N LEU A 116 11.08 10.83 20.49
CA LEU A 116 11.45 10.96 21.91
C LEU A 116 11.79 12.42 22.27
N TYR A 117 12.42 13.14 21.36
CA TYR A 117 12.73 14.58 21.39
C TYR A 117 12.78 15.12 19.95
N ASP A 118 12.81 16.44 19.75
CA ASP A 118 12.64 17.06 18.43
C ASP A 118 13.60 16.53 17.35
N GLN A 119 14.84 16.27 17.73
CA GLN A 119 15.88 15.75 16.83
C GLN A 119 15.95 14.21 16.80
N ALA A 120 15.18 13.50 17.63
CA ALA A 120 15.20 12.04 17.66
C ALA A 120 14.60 11.49 16.37
N PRO A 121 15.11 10.39 15.80
CA PRO A 121 14.46 9.70 14.70
C PRO A 121 12.98 9.39 15.02
N PRO A 122 12.06 9.53 14.05
CA PRO A 122 10.66 9.20 14.28
C PRO A 122 10.51 7.69 14.46
N VAL A 123 9.67 7.26 15.40
CA VAL A 123 9.21 5.86 15.41
C VAL A 123 8.38 5.61 14.16
N MET A 124 8.34 4.36 13.68
CA MET A 124 7.46 4.01 12.56
C MET A 124 6.02 4.42 12.90
N PRO A 125 5.34 5.17 12.02
CA PRO A 125 4.05 5.81 12.32
C PRO A 125 2.87 4.83 12.38
N HIS A 126 3.11 3.54 12.14
CA HIS A 126 2.11 2.48 12.24
C HIS A 126 2.58 1.35 13.18
N PRO A 127 1.63 0.68 13.88
CA PRO A 127 1.92 -0.53 14.64
C PRO A 127 2.39 -1.67 13.72
N VAL A 128 3.01 -2.66 14.35
CA VAL A 128 3.91 -3.73 13.85
C VAL A 128 3.34 -4.69 12.79
N PHE A 129 2.23 -4.37 12.12
CA PHE A 129 1.71 -5.26 11.07
C PHE A 129 2.68 -5.29 9.88
N MET A 130 3.22 -6.47 9.56
CA MET A 130 4.14 -6.74 8.44
C MET A 130 5.54 -6.07 8.55
N ARG A 131 6.15 -6.04 9.74
CA ARG A 131 7.55 -5.54 9.89
C ARG A 131 8.59 -6.37 9.14
N GLU A 132 8.27 -7.61 8.85
CA GLU A 132 9.06 -8.57 8.10
C GLU A 132 9.03 -8.31 6.58
N ASN A 133 8.08 -7.51 6.09
CA ASN A 133 7.92 -7.24 4.66
C ASN A 133 7.48 -5.79 4.38
N CYS A 134 8.41 -4.86 4.61
CA CYS A 134 8.20 -3.43 4.36
C CYS A 134 7.78 -3.14 2.91
N ALA A 135 8.34 -3.89 1.95
CA ALA A 135 8.10 -3.71 0.51
C ALA A 135 6.63 -3.92 0.12
N ALA A 136 5.89 -4.75 0.86
CA ALA A 136 4.48 -5.00 0.57
C ALA A 136 3.58 -3.75 0.66
N CYS A 137 4.00 -2.73 1.40
CA CYS A 137 3.29 -1.44 1.49
C CYS A 137 4.08 -0.26 0.91
N HIS A 138 5.38 -0.41 0.68
CA HIS A 138 6.28 0.67 0.25
C HIS A 138 6.89 0.46 -1.14
N SER A 139 6.56 -0.62 -1.85
CA SER A 139 7.08 -0.91 -3.18
C SER A 139 5.98 -1.24 -4.18
N GLY A 140 6.26 -1.00 -5.46
CA GLY A 140 5.35 -1.26 -6.57
C GLY A 140 4.19 -0.26 -6.69
N PRO A 141 3.33 -0.41 -7.72
CA PRO A 141 2.20 0.50 -7.99
C PRO A 141 1.17 0.60 -6.85
N ALA A 142 1.15 -0.37 -5.93
CA ALA A 142 0.28 -0.35 -4.76
C ALA A 142 0.90 0.33 -3.52
N ALA A 143 2.14 0.82 -3.62
CA ALA A 143 2.84 1.47 -2.53
C ALA A 143 2.05 2.65 -1.95
N ARG A 144 2.15 2.84 -0.64
CA ARG A 144 1.68 4.05 0.04
C ARG A 144 2.48 5.25 -0.46
N GLU A 145 1.83 6.41 -0.43
CA GLU A 145 2.52 7.69 -0.64
C GLU A 145 3.71 7.74 0.33
N GLU A 146 4.90 7.97 -0.21
CA GLU A 146 6.10 8.05 0.61
C GLU A 146 6.03 9.24 1.56
N ILE A 147 6.55 9.03 2.78
CA ILE A 147 6.78 10.13 3.70
C ILE A 147 7.93 10.95 3.12
N ARG A 148 7.58 12.06 2.47
CA ARG A 148 8.58 13.00 1.97
C ARG A 148 9.21 13.71 3.14
N THR A 149 10.53 13.62 3.25
CA THR A 149 11.31 14.51 4.11
C THR A 149 11.73 15.73 3.30
N PRO A 150 11.92 16.91 3.91
CA PRO A 150 12.43 18.08 3.19
C PRO A 150 13.91 17.95 2.79
N HIS A 151 14.59 16.86 3.14
CA HIS A 151 15.98 16.64 2.76
C HIS A 151 16.07 15.75 1.52
N PRO A 152 17.08 15.98 0.64
CA PRO A 152 17.34 15.17 -0.55
C PRO A 152 17.63 13.70 -0.23
#